data_AF-A0A7Y3XIN6-F1
#
_entry.id   AF-A0A7Y3XIN6-F1
#
_cell.length_a   1.000
_cell.length_b   1.000
_cell.length_c   1.000
_cell.angle_alpha   90.00
_cell.angle_beta   90.00
_cell.angle_gamma   90.00
#
_symmetry.space_group_name_H-M   'P 1'
#
loop_
_entity.id
_entity.type
_entity.pdbx_description
1 polymer ?
#
loop_
_entity_poly.entity_id
_entity_poly.type
_entity_poly.pdbx_seq_one_letter_code
_entity_poly.pdbx_strand_id
1 'polypeptide(L)'
;MATIPSERLRQRDDLDRKRRDLRDLNHRYMDLMAGALSPEDGKRFRRLFLEQCYVSIYRTTQADMYIEQVAKVEDLSEEQSQQIADISQRYTARLNDIRRQMVELQNQRENAEAPSTSVRGTTTTTSPPPRNSGGLSEQQQERWRVLWEDQRTLVSDTVDELFEVLTPEQQEATPKYGRNPFSEDPSRREQLFRNGQPQGRGGN
;
A
#
# COMPACT_ATOMS: atom_id res chain seq x y z
N MET A 1 11.98 -1.49 40.17
CA MET A 1 12.27 -1.05 38.79
C MET A 1 13.28 -2.03 38.19
N ALA A 2 12.91 -2.80 37.17
CA ALA A 2 13.84 -3.74 36.53
C ALA A 2 14.57 -3.03 35.38
N THR A 3 15.85 -2.71 35.58
CA THR A 3 16.72 -2.15 34.54
C THR A 3 16.88 -3.20 33.44
N ILE A 4 16.48 -2.89 32.21
CA ILE A 4 16.78 -3.76 31.07
C ILE A 4 18.31 -3.83 30.95
N PRO A 5 18.90 -5.03 30.92
CA PRO A 5 20.34 -5.17 30.78
C PRO A 5 20.80 -4.47 29.49
N SER A 6 21.78 -3.57 29.61
CA SER A 6 22.36 -2.77 28.51
C SER A 6 22.82 -3.64 27.32
N GLU A 7 23.16 -4.89 27.58
CA GLU A 7 23.53 -5.88 26.57
C GLU A 7 22.38 -6.26 25.61
N ARG A 8 21.13 -6.37 26.11
CA ARG A 8 19.98 -6.71 25.25
C ARG A 8 19.64 -5.60 24.26
N LEU A 9 19.84 -4.34 24.66
CA LEU A 9 19.65 -3.18 23.78
C LEU A 9 20.70 -3.20 22.66
N ARG A 10 21.98 -3.41 23.00
CA ARG A 10 23.05 -3.53 22.00
C ARG A 10 22.84 -4.67 21.02
N GLN A 11 22.38 -5.83 21.49
CA GLN A 11 22.07 -6.98 20.63
C GLN A 11 20.93 -6.68 19.64
N ARG A 12 19.91 -5.94 20.08
CA ARG A 12 18.82 -5.51 19.22
C ARG A 12 19.29 -4.53 18.14
N ASP A 13 20.08 -3.53 18.51
CA ASP A 13 20.60 -2.53 17.56
C ASP A 13 21.48 -3.15 16.48
N ASP A 14 22.34 -4.10 16.87
CA ASP A 14 23.15 -4.88 15.93
C ASP A 14 22.29 -5.71 14.97
N LEU A 15 21.21 -6.30 15.48
CA LEU A 15 20.29 -7.10 14.68
C LEU A 15 19.49 -6.23 13.69
N ASP A 16 19.00 -5.07 14.12
CA ASP A 16 18.29 -4.13 13.25
C ASP A 16 19.22 -3.54 12.18
N ARG A 17 20.49 -3.26 12.51
CA ARG A 17 21.53 -2.94 11.51
C ARG A 17 21.73 -4.07 10.51
N LYS A 18 21.96 -5.31 10.96
CA LYS A 18 22.15 -6.48 10.09
C LYS A 18 20.96 -6.73 9.17
N ARG A 19 19.73 -6.52 9.65
CA ARG A 19 18.52 -6.62 8.81
C ARG A 19 18.53 -5.61 7.67
N ARG A 20 18.91 -4.36 7.96
CA ARG A 20 19.05 -3.31 6.93
C ARG A 20 20.13 -3.66 5.92
N ASP A 21 21.31 -4.05 6.39
CA ASP A 21 22.42 -4.44 5.52
C ASP A 21 22.04 -5.61 4.60
N LEU A 22 21.31 -6.60 5.13
CA LEU A 22 20.81 -7.74 4.36
C LEU A 22 19.76 -7.33 3.33
N ARG A 23 18.83 -6.43 3.67
CA ARG A 23 17.85 -5.90 2.72
C ARG A 23 18.53 -5.16 1.57
N ASP A 24 19.45 -4.26 1.88
CA ASP A 24 20.18 -3.47 0.88
C ASP A 24 21.03 -4.39 -0.01
N LEU A 25 21.64 -5.42 0.56
CA LEU A 25 22.34 -6.47 -0.18
C LEU A 25 21.39 -7.23 -1.12
N ASN A 26 20.22 -7.64 -0.63
CA ASN A 26 19.21 -8.33 -1.43
C ASN A 26 18.70 -7.45 -2.58
N HIS A 27 18.51 -6.14 -2.37
CA HIS A 27 18.13 -5.21 -3.43
C HIS A 27 19.21 -5.11 -4.51
N ARG A 28 20.50 -5.02 -4.12
CA ARG A 28 21.61 -5.01 -5.10
C ARG A 28 21.67 -6.32 -5.90
N TYR A 29 21.52 -7.47 -5.25
CA TYR A 29 21.48 -8.75 -5.95
C TYR A 29 20.26 -8.88 -6.85
N MET A 30 19.10 -8.40 -6.42
CA MET A 30 17.91 -8.32 -7.26
C MET A 30 18.19 -7.50 -8.52
N ASP A 31 18.85 -6.34 -8.39
CA ASP A 31 19.21 -5.50 -9.53
C ASP A 31 20.15 -6.20 -10.50
N LEU A 32 21.18 -6.89 -9.98
CA LEU A 32 22.14 -7.66 -10.77
C LEU A 32 21.48 -8.82 -11.50
N MET A 33 20.65 -9.61 -10.80
CA MET A 33 19.90 -10.71 -11.41
C MET A 33 18.97 -10.21 -12.50
N ALA A 34 18.23 -9.13 -12.23
CA ALA A 34 17.34 -8.53 -13.22
C ALA A 34 18.07 -8.00 -14.45
N GLY A 35 19.28 -7.47 -14.29
CA GLY A 35 20.12 -6.98 -15.39
C GLY A 35 20.76 -8.09 -16.23
N ALA A 36 20.88 -9.30 -15.69
CA ALA A 36 21.38 -10.48 -16.40
C ALA A 36 20.29 -11.19 -17.23
N LEU A 37 19.01 -10.88 -16.98
CA LEU A 37 17.86 -11.41 -17.70
C LEU A 37 17.55 -10.57 -18.95
N SER A 38 16.65 -11.07 -19.80
CA SER A 38 16.07 -10.28 -20.89
C SER A 38 15.40 -9.01 -20.32
N PRO A 39 15.25 -7.91 -21.10
CA PRO A 39 14.62 -6.69 -20.61
C PRO A 39 13.20 -6.90 -20.07
N GLU A 40 12.44 -7.83 -20.64
CA GLU A 40 11.08 -8.15 -20.18
C GLU A 40 11.08 -9.00 -18.90
N ASP A 41 11.89 -10.06 -18.88
CA ASP A 41 12.01 -10.95 -17.71
C ASP A 41 12.61 -10.22 -16.51
N GLY A 42 13.58 -9.33 -16.74
CA GLY A 42 14.18 -8.51 -15.70
C GLY A 42 13.18 -7.55 -15.06
N LYS A 43 12.32 -6.91 -15.85
CA LYS A 43 11.20 -6.07 -15.34
C LYS A 43 10.22 -6.91 -14.53
N ARG A 44 9.84 -8.09 -15.04
CA ARG A 44 8.92 -9.00 -14.34
C ARG A 44 9.51 -9.49 -13.02
N PHE A 45 10.78 -9.89 -13.00
CA PHE A 45 11.49 -10.33 -11.81
C PHE A 45 11.55 -9.24 -10.74
N ARG A 46 11.94 -8.01 -11.13
CA ARG A 46 11.93 -6.83 -10.25
C ARG A 46 10.56 -6.62 -9.61
N ARG A 47 9.50 -6.68 -10.42
CA ARG A 47 8.13 -6.51 -9.94
C ARG A 47 7.75 -7.57 -8.92
N LEU A 48 7.96 -8.86 -9.23
CA LEU A 48 7.63 -9.98 -8.32
C LEU A 48 8.42 -9.91 -7.00
N PHE A 49 9.69 -9.53 -7.06
CA PHE A 49 10.51 -9.34 -5.86
C PHE A 49 9.91 -8.25 -4.96
N LEU A 50 9.56 -7.09 -5.54
CA LEU A 50 8.96 -5.98 -4.79
C LEU A 50 7.58 -6.33 -4.23
N GLU A 51 6.76 -7.06 -5.00
CA GLU A 51 5.47 -7.60 -4.54
C GLU A 51 5.63 -8.48 -3.29
N GLN A 52 6.67 -9.32 -3.27
CA GLN A 52 6.94 -10.20 -2.13
C GLN A 52 7.50 -9.44 -0.91
N CYS A 53 8.36 -8.45 -1.13
CA CYS A 53 8.96 -7.67 -0.05
C CYS A 53 8.01 -6.64 0.55
N TYR A 54 7.09 -6.09 -0.25
CA TYR A 54 6.24 -4.95 0.09
C TYR A 54 4.77 -5.23 -0.24
N VAL A 55 4.25 -6.36 0.25
CA VAL A 55 2.91 -6.88 -0.06
C VAL A 55 1.79 -5.85 0.09
N SER A 56 1.83 -5.01 1.14
CA SER A 56 0.80 -3.98 1.35
C SER A 56 0.81 -2.90 0.27
N ILE A 57 2.00 -2.47 -0.18
CA ILE A 57 2.19 -1.38 -1.15
C ILE A 57 1.91 -1.86 -2.58
N TYR A 58 2.33 -3.09 -2.90
CA TYR A 58 2.23 -3.68 -4.25
C TYR A 58 1.01 -4.56 -4.45
N ARG A 59 0.05 -4.54 -3.52
CA ARG A 59 -1.22 -5.25 -3.69
C ARG A 59 -1.91 -4.80 -4.97
N THR A 60 -2.48 -5.77 -5.70
CA THR A 60 -3.38 -5.52 -6.83
C THR A 60 -4.54 -4.64 -6.37
N THR A 61 -4.78 -3.56 -7.10
CA THR A 61 -5.83 -2.60 -6.83
C THR A 61 -7.07 -2.89 -7.66
N GLN A 62 -8.16 -2.17 -7.37
CA GLN A 62 -9.38 -2.24 -8.17
C GLN A 62 -9.13 -1.78 -9.62
N ALA A 63 -8.37 -0.70 -9.82
CA ALA A 63 -8.06 -0.20 -11.16
C ALA A 63 -7.26 -1.22 -12.00
N ASP A 64 -6.27 -1.90 -11.41
CA ASP A 64 -5.54 -2.98 -12.09
C ASP A 64 -6.49 -4.04 -12.66
N MET A 65 -7.50 -4.41 -11.88
CA MET A 65 -8.50 -5.42 -12.23
C MET A 65 -9.43 -4.93 -13.34
N TYR A 66 -9.92 -3.69 -13.26
CA TYR A 66 -10.77 -3.11 -14.29
C TYR A 66 -10.03 -2.88 -15.60
N ILE A 67 -8.77 -2.45 -15.58
CA ILE A 67 -7.93 -2.35 -16.79
C ILE A 67 -7.88 -3.70 -17.51
N GLU A 68 -7.62 -4.79 -16.78
CA GLU A 68 -7.55 -6.13 -17.36
C GLU A 68 -8.90 -6.60 -17.92
N GLN A 69 -10.01 -6.23 -17.27
CA GLN A 69 -11.36 -6.61 -17.69
C GLN A 69 -11.84 -5.83 -18.90
N VAL A 70 -11.65 -4.51 -18.88
CA VAL A 70 -12.03 -3.61 -19.97
C VAL A 70 -11.28 -3.99 -21.24
N ALA A 71 -10.00 -4.38 -21.14
CA ALA A 71 -9.23 -4.89 -22.27
C ALA A 71 -9.77 -6.21 -22.88
N LYS A 72 -10.69 -6.91 -22.20
CA LYS A 72 -11.34 -8.14 -22.68
C LYS A 72 -12.77 -7.91 -23.18
N VAL A 73 -13.28 -6.69 -23.13
CA VAL A 73 -14.61 -6.35 -23.67
C VAL A 73 -14.56 -6.52 -25.19
N GLU A 74 -15.56 -7.21 -25.73
CA GLU A 74 -15.71 -7.41 -27.17
C GLU A 74 -16.15 -6.09 -27.85
N ASP A 75 -15.88 -5.97 -29.15
CA ASP A 75 -16.32 -4.84 -29.98
C ASP A 75 -15.83 -3.44 -29.52
N LEU A 76 -14.66 -3.36 -28.88
CA LEU A 76 -14.00 -2.07 -28.68
C LEU A 76 -13.58 -1.47 -30.03
N SER A 77 -13.89 -0.18 -30.23
CA SER A 77 -13.34 0.54 -31.38
C SER A 77 -11.81 0.69 -31.23
N GLU A 78 -11.12 0.95 -32.35
CA GLU A 78 -9.68 1.23 -32.33
C GLU A 78 -9.36 2.45 -31.46
N GLU A 79 -10.22 3.47 -31.50
CA GLU A 79 -10.10 4.67 -30.67
C GLU A 79 -10.28 4.37 -29.18
N GLN A 80 -11.31 3.59 -28.80
CA GLN A 80 -11.52 3.18 -27.41
C GLN A 80 -10.33 2.37 -26.89
N SER A 81 -9.83 1.43 -27.71
CA SER A 81 -8.68 0.58 -27.37
C SER A 81 -7.43 1.43 -27.11
N GLN A 82 -7.18 2.45 -27.94
CA GLN A 82 -6.06 3.37 -27.76
C GLN A 82 -6.22 4.21 -26.49
N GLN A 83 -7.43 4.75 -26.23
CA GLN A 83 -7.71 5.52 -25.02
C GLN A 83 -7.51 4.68 -23.74
N ILE A 84 -7.97 3.43 -23.73
CA ILE A 84 -7.77 2.49 -22.62
C ILE A 84 -6.28 2.21 -22.39
N ALA A 85 -5.50 2.02 -23.46
CA ALA A 85 -4.06 1.82 -23.37
C ALA A 85 -3.35 3.05 -22.76
N ASP A 86 -3.74 4.25 -23.18
CA ASP A 86 -3.19 5.51 -22.67
C ASP A 86 -3.53 5.73 -21.19
N ILE A 87 -4.78 5.45 -20.78
CA ILE A 87 -5.21 5.46 -19.37
C ILE A 87 -4.36 4.49 -18.55
N SER A 88 -4.21 3.25 -19.03
CA SER A 88 -3.43 2.20 -18.35
C SER A 88 -1.96 2.59 -18.17
N GLN A 89 -1.36 3.21 -19.19
CA GLN A 89 0.03 3.67 -19.12
C GLN A 89 0.20 4.80 -18.10
N ARG A 90 -0.67 5.82 -18.13
CA ARG A 90 -0.64 6.94 -17.17
C ARG A 90 -0.85 6.46 -15.74
N TYR A 91 -1.84 5.59 -15.54
CA TYR A 91 -2.12 4.96 -14.25
C TYR A 91 -0.91 4.20 -13.72
N THR A 92 -0.34 3.30 -14.52
CA THR A 92 0.82 2.47 -14.13
C THR A 92 2.02 3.34 -13.76
N ALA A 93 2.31 4.37 -14.54
CA ALA A 93 3.40 5.29 -14.25
C ALA A 93 3.20 6.02 -12.92
N ARG A 94 2.01 6.60 -12.71
CA ARG A 94 1.69 7.34 -11.47
C ARG A 94 1.66 6.43 -10.24
N LEU A 95 1.12 5.23 -10.36
CA LEU A 95 1.08 4.25 -9.28
C LEU A 95 2.49 3.81 -8.87
N ASN A 96 3.37 3.57 -9.83
CA ASN A 96 4.77 3.22 -9.56
C ASN A 96 5.51 4.34 -8.82
N ASP A 97 5.23 5.59 -9.16
CA ASP A 97 5.78 6.76 -8.45
C ASP A 97 5.31 6.84 -7.00
N ILE A 98 4.02 6.58 -6.75
CA ILE A 98 3.45 6.53 -5.39
C ILE A 98 4.07 5.38 -4.60
N ARG A 99 4.08 4.17 -5.16
CA ARG A 99 4.65 2.96 -4.53
C ARG A 99 6.13 3.15 -4.17
N ARG A 100 6.93 3.76 -5.06
CA ARG A 100 8.34 4.08 -4.78
C ARG A 100 8.48 4.99 -3.55
N GLN A 101 7.66 6.03 -3.45
CA GLN A 101 7.68 6.93 -2.28
C GLN A 101 7.23 6.25 -0.99
N MET A 102 6.25 5.34 -1.08
CA MET A 102 5.83 4.54 0.08
C MET A 102 6.94 3.59 0.52
N VAL A 103 7.59 2.88 -0.39
CA VAL A 103 8.74 2.01 -0.04
C VAL A 103 9.83 2.81 0.66
N GLU A 104 10.15 4.00 0.15
CA GLU A 104 11.13 4.88 0.77
C GLU A 104 10.74 5.29 2.20
N LEU A 105 9.49 5.70 2.43
CA LEU A 105 9.01 6.04 3.78
C LEU A 105 8.97 4.82 4.71
N GLN A 106 8.61 3.64 4.21
CA GLN A 106 8.66 2.41 5.00
C GLN A 106 10.09 2.08 5.41
N ASN A 107 11.05 2.19 4.49
CA ASN A 107 12.46 1.98 4.79
C ASN A 107 12.98 3.01 5.81
N GLN A 108 12.59 4.28 5.68
CA GLN A 108 12.92 5.33 6.66
C GLN A 108 12.33 5.05 8.04
N ARG A 109 11.10 4.56 8.11
CA ARG A 109 10.46 4.16 9.36
C ARG A 109 11.25 3.05 10.04
N GLU A 110 11.58 2.00 9.31
CA GLU A 110 12.37 0.88 9.82
C GLU A 110 13.77 1.35 10.26
N ASN A 111 14.34 2.36 9.60
CA ASN A 111 15.61 2.96 9.99
C ASN A 111 15.51 3.83 11.26
N ALA A 112 14.39 4.54 11.44
CA ALA A 112 14.14 5.44 12.56
C ALA A 112 13.63 4.73 13.82
N GLU A 113 13.07 3.51 13.70
CA GLU A 113 12.69 2.66 14.84
C GLU A 113 13.89 2.00 15.55
N ALA A 114 15.14 2.27 15.13
CA ALA A 114 16.33 2.03 15.96
C ALA A 114 16.23 2.91 17.24
N PRO A 115 16.43 2.35 18.44
CA PRO A 115 15.70 2.77 19.61
C PRO A 115 16.13 4.14 20.13
N SER A 116 15.26 5.14 19.93
CA SER A 116 15.04 6.12 20.98
C SER A 116 14.45 5.39 22.18
N THR A 117 15.20 5.39 23.27
CA THR A 117 14.86 4.93 24.62
C THR A 117 13.50 5.48 25.09
N SER A 118 12.40 4.89 24.64
CA SER A 118 11.14 5.00 25.37
C SER A 118 11.16 3.94 26.46
N VAL A 119 11.74 4.34 27.59
CA VAL A 119 11.49 3.72 28.89
C VAL A 119 9.97 3.68 29.05
N ARG A 120 9.39 2.51 28.80
CA ARG A 120 7.98 2.22 29.07
C ARG A 120 7.81 2.26 30.58
N GLY A 121 7.58 3.47 31.09
CA GLY A 121 7.21 3.70 32.47
C GLY A 121 6.00 2.84 32.79
N THR A 122 6.18 1.94 33.74
CA THR A 122 5.12 1.22 34.43
C THR A 122 4.24 2.23 35.17
N THR A 123 3.30 2.86 34.48
CA THR A 123 2.16 3.52 35.13
C THR A 123 0.93 2.65 34.93
N THR A 124 0.57 2.00 36.03
CA THR A 124 -0.65 1.25 36.26
C THR A 124 -1.84 2.20 36.18
N THR A 125 -2.32 2.49 34.98
CA THR A 125 -3.62 3.16 34.79
C THR A 125 -4.36 2.53 33.61
N THR A 126 -5.61 2.16 33.90
CA THR A 126 -6.60 1.52 33.04
C THR A 126 -7.04 2.47 31.91
N SER A 127 -6.14 2.77 30.99
CA SER A 127 -6.45 3.48 29.75
C SER A 127 -5.98 2.64 28.57
N PRO A 128 -6.79 2.50 27.51
CA PRO A 128 -6.37 1.77 26.31
C PRO A 128 -5.05 2.39 25.82
N PRO A 129 -4.02 1.57 25.54
CA PRO A 129 -2.73 2.10 25.16
C PRO A 129 -2.91 3.00 23.93
N PRO A 130 -2.33 4.22 23.92
CA PRO A 130 -2.29 5.00 22.69
C PRO A 130 -1.66 4.12 21.62
N ARG A 131 -2.29 4.07 20.44
CA ARG A 131 -1.73 3.42 19.25
C ARG A 131 -0.42 4.12 18.93
N ASN A 132 0.64 3.63 19.55
CA ASN A 132 1.99 4.15 19.47
C ASN A 132 2.48 3.79 18.06
N SER A 133 2.23 4.68 17.09
CA SER A 133 2.81 4.61 15.75
C SER A 133 4.30 4.92 15.88
N GLY A 134 5.06 3.91 16.30
CA GLY A 134 6.50 3.99 16.41
C GLY A 134 7.13 4.44 15.09
N GLY A 135 8.17 5.25 15.19
CA GLY A 135 9.19 5.41 14.15
C GLY A 135 9.12 6.66 13.29
N LEU A 136 7.94 7.11 12.89
CA LEU A 136 7.82 8.24 11.96
C LEU A 136 7.60 9.56 12.69
N SER A 137 8.28 10.61 12.25
CA SER A 137 7.93 11.98 12.64
C SER A 137 6.50 12.29 12.21
N GLU A 138 5.83 13.25 12.87
CA GLU A 138 4.47 13.67 12.50
C GLU A 138 4.36 14.01 11.00
N GLN A 139 5.39 14.69 10.47
CA GLN A 139 5.49 15.00 9.04
C GLN A 139 5.56 13.73 8.17
N GLN A 140 6.33 12.71 8.56
CA GLN A 140 6.42 11.47 7.80
C GLN A 140 5.13 10.65 7.90
N GLN A 141 4.44 10.67 9.05
CA GLN A 141 3.14 10.03 9.22
C GLN A 141 2.08 10.68 8.33
N GLU A 142 2.08 12.01 8.24
CA GLU A 142 1.18 12.73 7.36
C GLU A 142 1.49 12.44 5.89
N ARG A 143 2.78 12.46 5.52
CA ARG A 143 3.19 12.10 4.16
C ARG A 143 2.78 10.68 3.78
N TRP A 144 2.87 9.73 4.73
CA TRP A 144 2.38 8.37 4.53
C TRP A 144 0.86 8.32 4.28
N ARG A 145 0.06 9.08 5.03
CA ARG A 145 -1.39 9.19 4.82
C ARG A 145 -1.73 9.77 3.45
N VAL A 146 -1.05 10.86 3.07
CA VAL A 146 -1.25 11.52 1.77
C VAL A 146 -0.99 10.54 0.63
N LEU A 147 0.11 9.76 0.66
CA LEU A 147 0.39 8.79 -0.40
C LEU A 147 -0.67 7.68 -0.52
N TRP A 148 -1.23 7.22 0.60
CA TRP A 148 -2.33 6.26 0.59
C TRP A 148 -3.62 6.86 0.03
N GLU A 149 -3.90 8.13 0.34
CA GLU A 149 -5.06 8.82 -0.21
C GLU A 149 -4.86 9.09 -1.71
N ASP A 150 -3.70 9.58 -2.12
CA ASP A 150 -3.32 9.73 -3.53
C ASP A 150 -3.47 8.43 -4.31
N GLN A 151 -3.07 7.29 -3.72
CA GLN A 151 -3.25 5.98 -4.35
C GLN A 151 -4.74 5.65 -4.53
N ARG A 152 -5.58 5.92 -3.52
CA ARG A 152 -7.02 5.65 -3.59
C ARG A 152 -7.71 6.55 -4.61
N THR A 153 -7.40 7.84 -4.60
CA THR A 153 -7.91 8.81 -5.59
C THR A 153 -7.51 8.38 -6.99
N LEU A 154 -6.23 8.09 -7.22
CA LEU A 154 -5.76 7.58 -8.52
C LEU A 154 -6.53 6.34 -8.96
N VAL A 155 -6.77 5.38 -8.05
CA VAL A 155 -7.53 4.17 -8.36
C VAL A 155 -8.98 4.49 -8.71
N SER A 156 -9.64 5.40 -7.99
CA SER A 156 -11.03 5.82 -8.28
C SER A 156 -11.11 6.51 -9.63
N ASP A 157 -10.31 7.55 -9.82
CA ASP A 157 -10.33 8.39 -11.03
C ASP A 157 -10.02 7.54 -12.27
N THR A 158 -9.08 6.60 -12.18
CA THR A 158 -8.76 5.69 -13.29
C THR A 158 -9.93 4.78 -13.64
N VAL A 159 -10.67 4.28 -12.65
CA VAL A 159 -11.85 3.47 -12.92
C VAL A 159 -12.92 4.32 -13.59
N ASP A 160 -13.18 5.53 -13.09
CA ASP A 160 -14.16 6.43 -13.69
C ASP A 160 -13.78 6.79 -15.14
N GLU A 161 -12.52 7.15 -15.40
CA GLU A 161 -11.99 7.41 -16.75
C GLU A 161 -12.17 6.19 -17.69
N LEU A 162 -11.96 4.96 -17.21
CA LEU A 162 -12.17 3.76 -18.03
C LEU A 162 -13.64 3.57 -18.41
N PHE A 163 -14.56 3.82 -17.48
CA PHE A 163 -15.99 3.67 -17.75
C PHE A 163 -16.52 4.78 -18.68
N GLU A 164 -15.97 6.00 -18.61
CA GLU A 164 -16.32 7.09 -19.52
C GLU A 164 -16.01 6.79 -21.00
N VAL A 165 -15.00 5.95 -21.28
CA VAL A 165 -14.63 5.53 -22.64
C VAL A 165 -15.63 4.50 -23.22
N LEU A 166 -16.31 3.75 -22.36
CA LEU A 166 -17.19 2.64 -22.76
C LEU A 166 -18.63 3.11 -23.01
N THR A 167 -19.31 2.48 -23.98
CA THR A 167 -20.76 2.66 -24.14
C THR A 167 -21.51 2.02 -22.96
N PRO A 168 -22.75 2.46 -22.65
CA PRO A 168 -23.53 1.86 -21.57
C PRO A 168 -23.66 0.33 -21.67
N GLU A 169 -23.80 -0.21 -22.88
CA GLU A 169 -23.88 -1.65 -23.13
C GLU A 169 -22.55 -2.36 -22.80
N GLN A 170 -21.42 -1.77 -23.18
CA GLN A 170 -20.08 -2.27 -22.83
C GLN A 170 -19.81 -2.20 -21.32
N GLN A 171 -20.29 -1.14 -20.66
CA GLN A 171 -20.18 -1.01 -19.20
C GLN A 171 -20.98 -2.10 -18.46
N GLU A 172 -22.14 -2.49 -18.98
CA GLU A 172 -22.95 -3.58 -18.44
C GLU A 172 -22.29 -4.94 -18.68
N ALA A 173 -21.67 -5.14 -19.84
CA ALA A 173 -20.92 -6.35 -20.18
C ALA A 173 -19.61 -6.50 -19.38
N THR A 174 -19.03 -5.40 -18.90
CA THR A 174 -17.79 -5.43 -18.11
C THR A 174 -18.02 -6.16 -16.78
N PRO A 175 -17.30 -7.27 -16.48
CA PRO A 175 -17.56 -8.05 -15.29
C PRO A 175 -17.32 -7.20 -14.03
N LYS A 176 -18.39 -6.82 -13.33
CA LYS A 176 -18.31 -6.04 -12.10
C LYS A 176 -17.69 -6.94 -11.03
N TYR A 177 -16.40 -6.76 -10.73
CA TYR A 177 -15.81 -7.41 -9.56
C TYR A 177 -16.67 -7.07 -8.36
N GLY A 178 -17.13 -8.12 -7.67
CA GLY A 178 -18.16 -8.07 -6.63
C GLY A 178 -18.15 -6.73 -5.91
N ARG A 179 -19.15 -5.92 -6.26
CA ARG A 179 -19.36 -4.52 -5.89
C ARG A 179 -18.66 -4.23 -4.57
N ASN A 180 -17.57 -3.46 -4.64
CA ASN A 180 -16.80 -3.05 -3.47
C ASN A 180 -17.84 -2.61 -2.42
N PRO A 181 -17.96 -3.27 -1.24
CA PRO A 181 -19.06 -3.00 -0.30
C PRO A 181 -19.06 -1.55 0.23
N PHE A 182 -18.05 -0.77 -0.15
CA PHE A 182 -17.84 0.63 0.14
C PHE A 182 -18.24 1.60 -1.00
N SER A 183 -18.56 1.14 -2.21
CA SER A 183 -18.74 2.02 -3.38
C SER A 183 -20.18 2.51 -3.61
N GLU A 184 -21.14 2.16 -2.75
CA GLU A 184 -22.55 2.38 -3.07
C GLU A 184 -23.35 3.28 -2.15
N ASP A 185 -22.79 3.66 -1.02
CA ASP A 185 -23.52 4.55 -0.15
C ASP A 185 -22.55 5.44 0.63
N PRO A 186 -22.34 6.70 0.21
CA PRO A 186 -21.58 7.66 1.01
C PRO A 186 -22.16 7.77 2.44
N SER A 187 -23.45 7.49 2.62
CA SER A 187 -24.13 7.44 3.93
C SER A 187 -23.69 6.26 4.81
N ARG A 188 -23.29 5.12 4.22
CA ARG A 188 -22.73 3.98 4.99
C ARG A 188 -21.31 4.25 5.49
N ARG A 189 -20.52 5.02 4.74
CA ARG A 189 -19.18 5.46 5.18
C ARG A 189 -19.31 6.27 6.45
N GLU A 190 -20.29 7.17 6.53
CA GLU A 190 -20.57 7.99 7.71
C GLU A 190 -21.08 7.16 8.91
N GLN A 191 -21.93 6.14 8.67
CA GLN A 191 -22.46 5.27 9.72
C GLN A 191 -21.39 4.38 10.40
N LEU A 192 -20.37 3.92 9.66
CA LEU A 192 -19.29 3.10 10.23
C LEU A 192 -18.35 3.90 11.14
N PHE A 193 -18.14 5.20 10.88
CA PHE A 193 -17.40 6.07 11.79
C PHE A 193 -18.24 6.52 12.99
N ARG A 194 -19.56 6.64 12.83
CA ARG A 194 -20.46 7.05 13.91
C ARG A 194 -20.75 5.94 14.93
N ASN A 195 -20.74 4.68 14.51
CA ASN A 195 -21.07 3.53 15.36
C ASN A 195 -19.85 2.82 15.97
N GLY A 196 -18.66 3.40 15.90
CA GLY A 196 -17.42 2.88 16.50
C GLY A 196 -17.34 2.92 18.04
N GLN A 197 -18.47 3.07 18.76
CA GLN A 197 -18.48 2.81 20.19
C GLN A 197 -18.64 1.31 20.45
N PRO A 198 -17.69 0.66 21.17
CA PRO A 198 -17.87 -0.72 21.58
C PRO A 198 -19.05 -0.77 22.56
N GLN A 199 -20.17 -1.36 22.14
CA GLN A 199 -21.24 -1.69 23.08
C GLN A 199 -20.66 -2.71 24.07
N GLY A 200 -20.45 -2.23 25.29
CA GLY A 200 -20.08 -3.05 26.43
C GLY A 200 -21.11 -4.16 26.58
N ARG A 201 -20.64 -5.39 26.39
CA ARG A 201 -21.41 -6.60 26.63
C ARG A 201 -21.63 -6.69 28.14
N GLY A 202 -22.79 -6.20 28.61
CA GLY A 202 -23.26 -6.39 29.97
C GLY A 202 -23.46 -7.89 30.23
N GLY A 203 -22.69 -8.42 31.17
CA GLY A 203 -22.91 -9.75 31.73
C GLY A 203 -23.98 -9.68 32.82
N ASN A 204 -24.93 -10.62 32.75
CA ASN A 204 -25.67 -11.11 33.91
C ASN A 204 -24.82 -12.13 34.66
#